data_AF-A0A1A7WWC4-F1
#
_entry.id   AF-A0A1A7WWC4-F1
#
_cell.length_a   1.000
_cell.length_b   1.000
_cell.length_c   1.000
_cell.angle_alpha   90.00
_cell.angle_beta   90.00
_cell.angle_gamma   90.00
#
_symmetry.space_group_name_H-M   'P 1'
#
loop_
_entity.id
_entity.type
_entity.pdbx_description
1 polymer ?
#
loop_
_entity_poly.entity_id
_entity_poly.type
_entity_poly.pdbx_seq_one_letter_code
_entity_poly.pdbx_strand_id
1 'polypeptide(L)'
;DVLKALLNYHLLDSVQCSEAIMAGTSYETLEGNNIEIGCDGESLTVNGIKMVLKKDIVTSNGVIHLIDQVLMPDSAKQVMDLLGGSLSTFGDMVAELGITTEMMADSEYTLLAPLNAAFTDEVMSMDQRDLKIILESHVLKSRFGLGKLYNGQKLETIGGKYLRVFIYRTAVCIENSCLIRGSKEGSNGALHLMRTMLKPAEKTMFEILTQRGGFSIFLSLMEAAGLTDLLKQEGDFTLFAPSNKAFSVLSDRDVALLKSNPNALKTILLYHLSNGVVIGGGLESGVTNLLKSLQGSKVHMKLANSTVKVNSVPLQEADIMATNGAIHVVNQVLYPEDIPVGNQDLLALLRRR
;
A
#
# COMPACT_ATOMS: atom_id res chain seq x y z
N ASP A 1 -8.96 -31.32 3.62
CA ASP A 1 -9.24 -30.20 2.70
C ASP A 1 -8.25 -30.07 1.55
N VAL A 2 -6.94 -29.98 1.79
CA VAL A 2 -5.90 -29.89 0.73
C VAL A 2 -6.01 -30.97 -0.35
N LEU A 3 -6.11 -32.25 0.03
CA LEU A 3 -6.25 -33.36 -0.94
C LEU A 3 -7.53 -33.23 -1.80
N LYS A 4 -8.62 -32.73 -1.20
CA LYS A 4 -9.89 -32.53 -1.92
C LYS A 4 -9.74 -31.40 -2.95
N ALA A 5 -9.13 -30.28 -2.57
CA ALA A 5 -8.84 -29.18 -3.48
C ALA A 5 -7.93 -29.65 -4.64
N LEU A 6 -6.88 -30.42 -4.31
CA LEU A 6 -5.98 -31.01 -5.30
C LEU A 6 -6.74 -31.86 -6.34
N LEU A 7 -7.57 -32.80 -5.88
CA LEU A 7 -8.32 -33.68 -6.77
C LEU A 7 -9.35 -32.89 -7.60
N ASN A 8 -10.06 -31.95 -6.98
CA ASN A 8 -11.05 -31.12 -7.65
C ASN A 8 -10.43 -30.20 -8.72
N TYR A 9 -9.17 -29.78 -8.55
CA TYR A 9 -8.45 -28.95 -9.53
C TYR A 9 -8.07 -29.73 -10.80
N HIS A 10 -8.19 -31.06 -10.80
CA HIS A 10 -8.02 -31.91 -11.97
C HIS A 10 -9.33 -32.24 -12.69
N LEU A 11 -10.46 -31.73 -12.20
CA LEU A 11 -11.80 -32.04 -12.72
C LEU A 11 -12.45 -30.79 -13.29
N LEU A 12 -13.13 -30.95 -14.43
CA LEU A 12 -13.98 -29.92 -15.05
C LEU A 12 -15.44 -30.37 -14.98
N ASP A 13 -16.37 -29.42 -14.90
CA ASP A 13 -17.82 -29.69 -14.89
C ASP A 13 -18.42 -29.90 -16.30
N SER A 14 -17.55 -29.99 -17.31
CA SER A 14 -17.95 -30.23 -18.70
C SER A 14 -16.93 -31.09 -19.43
N VAL A 15 -17.40 -31.88 -20.40
CA VAL A 15 -16.56 -32.74 -21.22
C VAL A 15 -15.83 -31.91 -22.28
N GLN A 16 -14.51 -31.98 -22.29
CA GLN A 16 -13.65 -31.30 -23.26
C GLN A 16 -12.84 -32.34 -24.06
N CYS A 17 -13.26 -32.61 -25.31
CA CYS A 17 -12.51 -33.46 -26.23
C CYS A 17 -11.34 -32.68 -26.84
N SER A 18 -10.22 -33.35 -27.14
CA SER A 18 -9.01 -32.66 -27.60
C SER A 18 -9.21 -31.90 -28.92
N GLU A 19 -10.00 -32.46 -29.83
CA GLU A 19 -10.33 -31.85 -31.14
C GLU A 19 -11.16 -30.57 -31.03
N ALA A 20 -11.83 -30.33 -29.89
CA ALA A 20 -12.57 -29.08 -29.67
C ALA A 20 -11.66 -27.92 -29.24
N ILE A 21 -10.43 -28.21 -28.80
CA ILE A 21 -9.48 -27.21 -28.33
C ILE A 21 -8.64 -26.71 -29.51
N MET A 22 -9.07 -25.58 -30.10
CA MET A 22 -8.35 -24.95 -31.21
C MET A 22 -7.40 -23.83 -30.78
N ALA A 23 -7.56 -23.32 -29.57
CA ALA A 23 -6.75 -22.25 -29.00
C ALA A 23 -6.82 -22.30 -27.46
N GLY A 24 -5.90 -21.60 -26.80
CA GLY A 24 -5.88 -21.44 -25.35
C GLY A 24 -7.22 -20.90 -24.82
N THR A 25 -7.90 -21.72 -24.03
CA THR A 25 -9.21 -21.43 -23.46
C THR A 25 -9.18 -21.65 -21.95
N SER A 26 -9.80 -20.74 -21.20
CA SER A 26 -9.86 -20.81 -19.74
C SER A 26 -11.07 -21.62 -19.29
N TYR A 27 -10.84 -22.62 -18.43
CA TYR A 27 -11.87 -23.49 -17.87
C TYR A 27 -11.84 -23.43 -16.35
N GLU A 28 -13.00 -23.22 -15.73
CA GLU A 28 -13.17 -23.33 -14.28
C GLU A 28 -13.14 -24.81 -13.87
N THR A 29 -12.29 -25.14 -12.90
CA THR A 29 -12.21 -26.47 -12.32
C THR A 29 -13.24 -26.66 -11.20
N LEU A 30 -13.49 -27.90 -10.76
CA LEU A 30 -14.34 -28.15 -9.60
C LEU A 30 -13.76 -27.62 -8.27
N GLU A 31 -12.51 -27.15 -8.27
CA GLU A 31 -11.91 -26.44 -7.13
C GLU A 31 -12.29 -24.94 -7.12
N GLY A 32 -12.70 -24.40 -8.28
CA GLY A 32 -13.15 -23.03 -8.47
C GLY A 32 -12.13 -22.12 -9.16
N ASN A 33 -10.83 -22.47 -9.13
CA ASN A 33 -9.83 -21.76 -9.93
C ASN A 33 -9.82 -22.25 -11.38
N ASN A 34 -9.42 -21.34 -12.29
CA ASN A 34 -9.33 -21.65 -13.71
C ASN A 34 -7.98 -22.26 -14.08
N ILE A 35 -8.03 -23.20 -15.03
CA ILE A 35 -6.87 -23.66 -15.80
C ILE A 35 -7.01 -23.22 -17.26
N GLU A 36 -5.90 -22.96 -17.93
CA GLU A 36 -5.89 -22.75 -19.37
C GLU A 36 -5.60 -24.07 -20.07
N ILE A 37 -6.46 -24.47 -20.99
CA ILE A 37 -6.24 -25.63 -21.86
C ILE A 37 -6.07 -25.12 -23.28
N GLY A 38 -4.94 -25.47 -23.90
CA GLY A 38 -4.61 -25.07 -25.26
C GLY A 38 -4.04 -26.23 -26.06
N CYS A 39 -3.50 -25.90 -27.23
CA CYS A 39 -2.80 -26.84 -28.10
C CYS A 39 -1.55 -26.17 -28.67
N ASP A 40 -0.48 -26.95 -28.81
CA ASP A 40 0.71 -26.56 -29.58
C ASP A 40 1.03 -27.71 -30.55
N GLY A 41 0.67 -27.51 -31.82
CA GLY A 41 0.56 -28.57 -32.81
C GLY A 41 -0.53 -29.57 -32.42
N GLU A 42 -0.19 -30.86 -32.41
CA GLU A 42 -1.11 -31.94 -32.04
C GLU A 42 -1.16 -32.20 -30.51
N SER A 43 -0.26 -31.58 -29.74
CA SER A 43 -0.17 -31.77 -28.29
C SER A 43 -1.09 -30.79 -27.57
N LEU A 44 -1.94 -31.32 -26.70
CA LEU A 44 -2.66 -30.48 -25.72
C LEU A 44 -1.69 -29.91 -24.69
N THR A 45 -1.93 -28.66 -24.31
CA THR A 45 -1.21 -27.96 -23.25
C THR A 45 -2.15 -27.63 -22.10
N VAL A 46 -1.64 -27.68 -20.88
CA VAL A 46 -2.34 -27.20 -19.68
C VAL A 46 -1.47 -26.12 -19.04
N ASN A 47 -2.01 -24.92 -18.89
CA ASN A 47 -1.30 -23.70 -18.49
C ASN A 47 -0.03 -23.46 -19.33
N GLY A 48 -0.12 -23.75 -20.64
CA GLY A 48 0.99 -23.63 -21.60
C GLY A 48 2.03 -24.77 -21.55
N ILE A 49 1.89 -25.74 -20.65
CA ILE A 49 2.84 -26.86 -20.50
C ILE A 49 2.31 -28.09 -21.26
N LYS A 50 3.17 -28.71 -22.09
CA LYS A 50 2.90 -29.97 -22.81
C LYS A 50 2.99 -31.17 -21.87
N MET A 51 1.99 -31.35 -21.01
CA MET A 51 1.95 -32.43 -20.01
C MET A 51 1.01 -33.58 -20.37
N VAL A 52 0.17 -33.45 -21.40
CA VAL A 52 -0.81 -34.47 -21.77
C VAL A 52 -0.11 -35.61 -22.52
N LEU A 53 0.00 -36.78 -21.87
CA LEU A 53 0.60 -38.00 -22.41
C LEU A 53 -0.35 -38.78 -23.32
N LYS A 54 -1.63 -38.82 -22.96
CA LYS A 54 -2.67 -39.54 -23.70
C LYS A 54 -3.99 -38.79 -23.61
N LYS A 55 -4.56 -38.47 -24.76
CA LYS A 55 -5.82 -37.72 -24.88
C LYS A 55 -7.01 -38.62 -25.21
N ASP A 56 -8.21 -38.11 -24.93
CA ASP A 56 -9.50 -38.66 -25.35
C ASP A 56 -9.81 -40.10 -24.90
N ILE A 57 -9.52 -40.43 -23.63
CA ILE A 57 -9.95 -41.71 -23.05
C ILE A 57 -11.42 -41.55 -22.62
N VAL A 58 -12.34 -41.95 -23.49
CA VAL A 58 -13.79 -41.82 -23.26
C VAL A 58 -14.28 -42.85 -22.22
N THR A 59 -15.08 -42.39 -21.26
CA THR A 59 -15.76 -43.22 -20.25
C THR A 59 -17.28 -43.00 -20.30
N SER A 60 -18.04 -43.72 -19.46
CA SER A 60 -19.50 -43.57 -19.39
C SER A 60 -19.97 -42.22 -18.84
N ASN A 61 -19.09 -41.48 -18.16
CA ASN A 61 -19.41 -40.24 -17.47
C ASN A 61 -18.47 -39.07 -17.82
N GLY A 62 -17.61 -39.21 -18.82
CA GLY A 62 -16.72 -38.12 -19.24
C GLY A 62 -15.58 -38.57 -20.14
N VAL A 63 -14.53 -37.75 -20.17
CA VAL A 63 -13.30 -37.98 -20.93
C VAL A 63 -12.12 -37.78 -19.99
N ILE A 64 -11.13 -38.68 -20.07
CA ILE A 64 -9.89 -38.60 -19.32
C ILE A 64 -8.74 -38.22 -20.27
N HIS A 65 -7.94 -37.25 -19.84
CA HIS A 65 -6.64 -36.93 -20.43
C HIS A 65 -5.56 -37.27 -19.40
N LEU A 66 -4.65 -38.18 -19.75
CA LEU A 66 -3.54 -38.56 -18.89
C LEU A 66 -2.48 -37.47 -18.93
N ILE A 67 -2.08 -36.95 -17.76
CA ILE A 67 -1.04 -35.94 -17.61
C ILE A 67 0.17 -36.50 -16.85
N ASP A 68 1.37 -35.99 -17.16
CA ASP A 68 2.63 -36.38 -16.49
C ASP A 68 3.01 -35.50 -15.30
N GLN A 69 2.25 -34.44 -15.04
CA GLN A 69 2.47 -33.49 -13.95
C GLN A 69 1.19 -33.32 -13.13
N VAL A 70 1.36 -33.18 -11.81
CA VAL A 70 0.25 -32.90 -10.90
C VAL A 70 -0.09 -31.41 -10.96
N LEU A 71 -1.36 -31.08 -11.19
CA LEU A 71 -1.86 -29.72 -11.11
C LEU A 71 -2.05 -29.33 -9.64
N MET A 72 -1.20 -28.45 -9.13
CA MET A 72 -1.29 -27.95 -7.75
C MET A 72 -2.05 -26.62 -7.69
N PRO A 73 -3.29 -26.57 -7.16
CA PRO A 73 -3.99 -25.31 -6.96
C PRO A 73 -3.28 -24.48 -5.88
N ASP A 74 -3.43 -23.15 -5.95
CA ASP A 74 -2.83 -22.26 -4.95
C ASP A 74 -3.35 -22.57 -3.54
N SER A 75 -4.62 -22.96 -3.39
CA SER A 75 -5.22 -23.38 -2.11
C SER A 75 -4.56 -24.60 -1.46
N ALA A 76 -3.82 -25.41 -2.23
CA ALA A 76 -3.08 -26.57 -1.75
C ALA A 76 -1.60 -26.28 -1.46
N LYS A 77 -1.10 -25.09 -1.83
CA LYS A 77 0.29 -24.66 -1.62
C LYS A 77 0.47 -24.01 -0.27
N GLN A 78 1.68 -24.05 0.30
CA GLN A 78 1.99 -23.19 1.44
C GLN A 78 2.18 -21.75 0.95
N VAL A 79 2.04 -20.78 1.85
CA VAL A 79 2.10 -19.35 1.52
C VAL A 79 3.44 -18.96 0.88
N MET A 80 4.55 -19.58 1.30
CA MET A 80 5.87 -19.35 0.70
C MET A 80 5.94 -19.89 -0.75
N ASP A 81 5.25 -21.00 -1.04
CA ASP A 81 5.18 -21.58 -2.38
C ASP A 81 4.28 -20.78 -3.35
N LEU A 82 3.53 -19.79 -2.84
CA LEU A 82 2.76 -18.86 -3.66
C LEU A 82 3.65 -17.77 -4.31
N LEU A 83 4.88 -17.61 -3.83
CA LEU A 83 5.84 -16.63 -4.36
C LEU A 83 6.31 -17.09 -5.75
N GLY A 84 5.74 -16.50 -6.79
CA GLY A 84 6.16 -16.73 -8.18
C GLY A 84 7.43 -15.95 -8.56
N GLY A 85 7.86 -16.10 -9.81
CA GLY A 85 9.12 -15.49 -10.30
C GLY A 85 9.22 -13.97 -10.16
N SER A 86 8.10 -13.23 -10.18
CA SER A 86 8.09 -11.78 -9.96
C SER A 86 8.32 -11.35 -8.51
N LEU A 87 8.36 -12.31 -7.58
CA LEU A 87 8.53 -12.14 -6.14
C LEU A 87 9.71 -12.98 -5.60
N SER A 88 10.52 -13.58 -6.49
CA SER A 88 11.61 -14.47 -6.11
C SER A 88 12.60 -13.78 -5.18
N THR A 89 12.96 -12.53 -5.45
CA THR A 89 13.90 -11.77 -4.61
C THR A 89 13.39 -11.61 -3.19
N PHE A 90 12.08 -11.42 -3.00
CA PHE A 90 11.49 -11.36 -1.66
C PHE A 90 11.57 -12.73 -0.96
N GLY A 91 11.21 -13.81 -1.66
CA GLY A 91 11.28 -15.17 -1.12
C GLY A 91 12.70 -15.56 -0.71
N ASP A 92 13.67 -15.30 -1.57
CA ASP A 92 15.08 -15.58 -1.33
C ASP A 92 15.59 -14.81 -0.09
N MET A 93 15.31 -13.50 0.00
CA MET A 93 15.74 -12.68 1.15
C MET A 93 15.08 -13.10 2.47
N VAL A 94 13.80 -13.45 2.45
CA VAL A 94 13.08 -13.96 3.64
C VAL A 94 13.69 -15.29 4.10
N ALA A 95 14.11 -16.15 3.19
CA ALA A 95 14.81 -17.39 3.52
C ALA A 95 16.24 -17.15 4.02
N GLU A 96 17.05 -16.36 3.29
CA GLU A 96 18.47 -16.10 3.58
C GLU A 96 18.67 -15.39 4.92
N LEU A 97 17.78 -14.46 5.28
CA LEU A 97 17.83 -13.74 6.57
C LEU A 97 17.19 -14.53 7.72
N GLY A 98 16.78 -15.78 7.48
CA GLY A 98 16.27 -16.69 8.50
C GLY A 98 14.86 -16.37 8.99
N ILE A 99 14.11 -15.50 8.30
CA ILE A 99 12.76 -15.11 8.71
C ILE A 99 11.79 -16.31 8.61
N THR A 100 11.99 -17.21 7.65
CA THR A 100 11.23 -18.46 7.54
C THR A 100 11.33 -19.35 8.79
N THR A 101 12.43 -19.24 9.56
CA THR A 101 12.61 -20.03 10.79
C THR A 101 11.74 -19.54 11.94
N GLU A 102 11.28 -18.29 11.86
CA GLU A 102 10.32 -17.71 12.81
C GLU A 102 8.88 -18.08 12.47
N MET A 103 8.64 -18.64 11.28
CA MET A 103 7.33 -19.12 10.84
C MET A 103 7.08 -20.54 11.35
N MET A 104 6.22 -20.67 12.36
CA MET A 104 5.78 -21.93 12.94
C MET A 104 4.91 -22.72 11.95
N ALA A 105 5.17 -24.03 11.82
CA ALA A 105 4.50 -24.89 10.85
C ALA A 105 2.96 -24.93 11.02
N ASP A 106 2.46 -24.86 12.26
CA ASP A 106 1.02 -24.93 12.57
C ASP A 106 0.35 -23.55 12.63
N SER A 107 1.02 -22.48 12.19
CA SER A 107 0.49 -21.12 12.18
C SER A 107 0.14 -20.66 10.77
N GLU A 108 -0.82 -19.74 10.69
CA GLU A 108 -1.17 -19.10 9.43
C GLU A 108 -0.53 -17.71 9.32
N TYR A 109 -0.08 -17.36 8.11
CA TYR A 109 0.64 -16.12 7.84
C TYR A 109 0.01 -15.31 6.73
N THR A 110 0.35 -14.02 6.67
CA THR A 110 0.13 -13.21 5.46
C THR A 110 1.46 -12.62 5.01
N LEU A 111 1.83 -12.87 3.76
CA LEU A 111 2.99 -12.27 3.12
C LEU A 111 2.55 -11.00 2.38
N LEU A 112 3.17 -9.88 2.73
CA LEU A 112 3.06 -8.62 2.01
C LEU A 112 4.28 -8.54 1.09
N ALA A 113 4.27 -9.21 -0.05
CA ALA A 113 5.47 -9.39 -0.87
C ALA A 113 5.64 -8.25 -1.90
N PRO A 114 6.69 -7.43 -1.81
CA PRO A 114 6.99 -6.45 -2.85
C PRO A 114 7.54 -7.13 -4.11
N LEU A 115 7.27 -6.53 -5.28
CA LEU A 115 7.84 -7.00 -6.56
C LEU A 115 9.36 -6.92 -6.55
N ASN A 116 10.04 -7.76 -7.36
CA ASN A 116 11.50 -7.74 -7.50
C ASN A 116 12.06 -6.32 -7.78
N ALA A 117 11.32 -5.50 -8.54
CA ALA A 117 11.70 -4.11 -8.84
C ALA A 117 11.78 -3.17 -7.61
N ALA A 118 11.21 -3.56 -6.46
CA ALA A 118 11.30 -2.79 -5.22
C ALA A 118 12.64 -2.99 -4.49
N PHE A 119 13.40 -4.04 -4.84
CA PHE A 119 14.74 -4.33 -4.31
C PHE A 119 15.80 -3.59 -5.14
N THR A 120 15.80 -2.26 -5.02
CA THR A 120 16.79 -1.40 -5.70
C THR A 120 18.19 -1.58 -5.12
N ASP A 121 19.22 -1.12 -5.83
CA ASP A 121 20.61 -1.14 -5.33
C ASP A 121 20.76 -0.50 -3.95
N GLU A 122 19.98 0.55 -3.68
CA GLU A 122 19.91 1.21 -2.36
C GLU A 122 19.37 0.28 -1.26
N VAL A 123 18.33 -0.52 -1.56
CA VAL A 123 17.79 -1.50 -0.62
C VAL A 123 18.76 -2.65 -0.42
N MET A 124 19.37 -3.13 -1.50
CA MET A 124 20.29 -4.26 -1.50
C MET A 124 21.64 -3.94 -0.83
N SER A 125 21.97 -2.66 -0.67
CA SER A 125 23.18 -2.19 0.02
C SER A 125 22.97 -1.83 1.50
N MET A 126 21.76 -1.98 2.04
CA MET A 126 21.46 -1.75 3.46
C MET A 126 22.17 -2.77 4.37
N ASP A 127 22.40 -2.40 5.63
CA ASP A 127 22.85 -3.35 6.66
C ASP A 127 21.85 -4.51 6.76
N GLN A 128 22.35 -5.74 6.82
CA GLN A 128 21.51 -6.94 6.81
C GLN A 128 20.53 -6.97 7.99
N ARG A 129 20.88 -6.39 9.16
CA ARG A 129 19.96 -6.33 10.31
C ARG A 129 18.83 -5.36 10.04
N ASP A 130 19.12 -4.21 9.44
CA ASP A 130 18.11 -3.23 9.08
C ASP A 130 17.17 -3.79 8.00
N LEU A 131 17.73 -4.46 6.99
CA LEU A 131 16.95 -5.13 5.95
C LEU A 131 16.07 -6.26 6.54
N LYS A 132 16.60 -7.04 7.49
CA LYS A 132 15.83 -8.07 8.20
C LYS A 132 14.63 -7.47 8.92
N ILE A 133 14.81 -6.39 9.68
CA ILE A 133 13.72 -5.69 10.39
C ILE A 133 12.64 -5.19 9.42
N ILE A 134 13.06 -4.70 8.25
CA ILE A 134 12.13 -4.27 7.20
C ILE A 134 11.35 -5.49 6.67
N LEU A 135 12.01 -6.61 6.36
CA LEU A 135 11.36 -7.81 5.83
C LEU A 135 10.49 -8.53 6.86
N GLU A 136 10.85 -8.51 8.14
CA GLU A 136 9.98 -8.95 9.24
C GLU A 136 8.67 -8.15 9.28
N SER A 137 8.70 -6.89 8.83
CA SER A 137 7.49 -6.07 8.69
C SER A 137 6.63 -6.45 7.49
N HIS A 138 7.10 -7.32 6.59
CA HIS A 138 6.33 -7.83 5.45
C HIS A 138 5.68 -9.20 5.73
N VAL A 139 5.83 -9.76 6.93
CA VAL A 139 5.20 -11.02 7.32
C VAL A 139 4.29 -10.77 8.52
N LEU A 140 3.00 -11.08 8.38
CA LEU A 140 1.99 -10.93 9.42
C LEU A 140 1.74 -12.25 10.14
N LYS A 141 1.51 -12.20 11.45
CA LYS A 141 1.29 -13.36 12.33
C LYS A 141 -0.06 -14.07 12.14
N SER A 142 -0.88 -13.63 11.19
CA SER A 142 -2.21 -14.18 10.96
C SER A 142 -2.59 -14.08 9.49
N ARG A 143 -3.52 -14.93 9.05
CA ARG A 143 -4.08 -14.92 7.70
C ARG A 143 -5.14 -13.84 7.53
N PHE A 144 -4.84 -12.88 6.67
CA PHE A 144 -5.74 -11.85 6.19
C PHE A 144 -5.91 -12.04 4.68
N GLY A 145 -7.03 -12.60 4.27
CA GLY A 145 -7.45 -12.53 2.86
C GLY A 145 -7.89 -11.11 2.50
N LEU A 146 -7.90 -10.77 1.21
CA LEU A 146 -8.19 -9.41 0.75
C LEU A 146 -9.56 -8.89 1.26
N GLY A 147 -10.58 -9.75 1.28
CA GLY A 147 -11.92 -9.40 1.76
C GLY A 147 -12.04 -9.24 3.28
N LYS A 148 -11.01 -9.58 4.06
CA LYS A 148 -10.97 -9.41 5.52
C LYS A 148 -10.32 -8.09 5.95
N LEU A 149 -9.72 -7.35 5.01
CA LEU A 149 -9.10 -6.07 5.29
C LEU A 149 -10.17 -4.99 5.44
N TYR A 150 -10.04 -4.14 6.46
CA TYR A 150 -10.93 -2.98 6.67
C TYR A 150 -10.15 -1.72 7.05
N ASN A 151 -10.72 -0.55 6.77
CA ASN A 151 -10.06 0.73 7.02
C ASN A 151 -9.79 0.94 8.52
N GLY A 152 -8.57 1.35 8.87
CA GLY A 152 -8.14 1.55 10.27
C GLY A 152 -7.74 0.26 11.00
N GLN A 153 -7.77 -0.89 10.32
CA GLN A 153 -7.27 -2.14 10.90
C GLN A 153 -5.78 -2.04 11.21
N LYS A 154 -5.37 -2.62 12.34
CA LYS A 154 -3.96 -2.78 12.73
C LYS A 154 -3.55 -4.24 12.56
N LEU A 155 -2.47 -4.47 11.83
CA LEU A 155 -1.93 -5.79 11.50
C LEU A 155 -0.61 -6.00 12.24
N GLU A 156 -0.51 -7.05 13.05
CA GLU A 156 0.72 -7.37 13.78
C GLU A 156 1.69 -8.14 12.88
N THR A 157 2.91 -7.64 12.77
CA THR A 157 4.01 -8.27 12.04
C THR A 157 4.74 -9.29 12.93
N ILE A 158 5.48 -10.22 12.33
CA ILE A 158 6.31 -11.16 13.11
C ILE A 158 7.36 -10.42 13.96
N GLY A 159 7.89 -9.30 13.45
CA GLY A 159 8.80 -8.41 14.17
C GLY A 159 8.14 -7.58 15.28
N GLY A 160 6.87 -7.83 15.61
CA GLY A 160 6.14 -7.19 16.72
C GLY A 160 5.71 -5.74 16.45
N LYS A 161 5.82 -5.26 15.21
CA LYS A 161 5.31 -3.95 14.80
C LYS A 161 3.84 -4.05 14.38
N TYR A 162 3.15 -2.91 14.38
CA TYR A 162 1.79 -2.82 13.87
C TYR A 162 1.75 -1.99 12.59
N LEU A 163 1.08 -2.50 11.57
CA LEU A 163 0.83 -1.79 10.31
C LEU A 163 -0.63 -1.38 10.23
N ARG A 164 -0.90 -0.17 9.76
CA ARG A 164 -2.26 0.35 9.57
C ARG A 164 -2.73 0.09 8.14
N VAL A 165 -4.00 -0.30 8.02
CA VAL A 165 -4.68 -0.50 6.73
C VAL A 165 -5.48 0.75 6.37
N PHE A 166 -5.27 1.24 5.16
CA PHE A 166 -6.01 2.34 4.56
C PHE A 166 -6.77 1.84 3.34
N ILE A 167 -8.10 1.90 3.38
CA ILE A 167 -8.94 1.52 2.24
C ILE A 167 -9.50 2.77 1.59
N TYR A 168 -9.07 2.97 0.35
CA TYR A 168 -9.55 4.01 -0.55
C TYR A 168 -10.56 3.40 -1.54
N ARG A 169 -11.18 4.26 -2.36
CA ARG A 169 -12.17 3.83 -3.35
C ARG A 169 -11.63 2.79 -4.34
N THR A 170 -10.37 2.94 -4.74
CA THR A 170 -9.73 2.14 -5.81
C THR A 170 -8.41 1.49 -5.39
N ALA A 171 -8.02 1.62 -4.12
CA ALA A 171 -6.76 1.12 -3.60
C ALA A 171 -6.91 0.64 -2.16
N VAL A 172 -6.18 -0.43 -1.81
CA VAL A 172 -5.95 -0.87 -0.44
C VAL A 172 -4.47 -0.68 -0.17
N CYS A 173 -4.14 0.04 0.90
CA CYS A 173 -2.76 0.32 1.28
C CYS A 173 -2.50 -0.10 2.72
N ILE A 174 -1.28 -0.53 2.98
CA ILE A 174 -0.79 -0.90 4.30
C ILE A 174 0.43 -0.01 4.54
N GLU A 175 0.36 0.84 5.56
CA GLU A 175 1.32 1.93 5.77
C GLU A 175 1.55 2.77 4.50
N ASN A 176 2.80 2.88 4.02
CA ASN A 176 3.20 3.65 2.84
C ASN A 176 3.02 2.91 1.51
N SER A 177 2.69 1.62 1.52
CA SER A 177 2.70 0.77 0.32
C SER A 177 1.29 0.28 0.00
N CYS A 178 0.95 0.26 -1.28
CA CYS A 178 -0.37 -0.18 -1.74
C CYS A 178 -0.31 -1.55 -2.40
N LEU A 179 -1.38 -2.31 -2.24
CA LEU A 179 -1.55 -3.61 -2.86
C LEU A 179 -1.61 -3.48 -4.39
N ILE A 180 -1.04 -4.48 -5.05
CA ILE A 180 -1.17 -4.71 -6.48
C ILE A 180 -2.09 -5.93 -6.69
N ARG A 181 -2.76 -5.97 -7.85
CA ARG A 181 -3.53 -7.16 -8.27
C ARG A 181 -2.65 -8.41 -8.25
N GLY A 182 -3.26 -9.56 -7.96
CA GLY A 182 -2.57 -10.84 -7.87
C GLY A 182 -2.45 -11.38 -6.44
N SER A 183 -3.31 -10.93 -5.52
CA SER A 183 -3.42 -11.58 -4.20
C SER A 183 -3.83 -13.04 -4.36
N LYS A 184 -3.26 -13.91 -3.53
CA LYS A 184 -3.48 -15.35 -3.54
C LYS A 184 -3.73 -15.87 -2.14
N GLU A 185 -4.40 -17.00 -2.03
CA GLU A 185 -4.59 -17.69 -0.76
C GLU A 185 -4.11 -19.13 -0.89
N GLY A 186 -3.36 -19.58 0.11
CA GLY A 186 -2.84 -20.92 0.23
C GLY A 186 -3.38 -21.65 1.45
N SER A 187 -2.85 -22.84 1.66
CA SER A 187 -3.27 -23.75 2.74
C SER A 187 -3.01 -23.20 4.13
N ASN A 188 -1.93 -22.42 4.33
CA ASN A 188 -1.53 -21.85 5.62
C ASN A 188 -1.35 -20.32 5.57
N GLY A 189 -1.96 -19.63 4.61
CA GLY A 189 -1.81 -18.18 4.57
C GLY A 189 -2.35 -17.47 3.34
N ALA A 190 -2.09 -16.17 3.29
CA ALA A 190 -2.42 -15.30 2.17
C ALA A 190 -1.18 -14.57 1.67
N LEU A 191 -1.17 -14.25 0.38
CA LEU A 191 -0.13 -13.47 -0.28
C LEU A 191 -0.77 -12.23 -0.88
N HIS A 192 -0.22 -11.06 -0.54
CA HIS A 192 -0.56 -9.78 -1.14
C HIS A 192 0.67 -9.19 -1.80
N LEU A 193 0.54 -8.80 -3.07
CA LEU A 193 1.62 -8.14 -3.80
C LEU A 193 1.66 -6.67 -3.41
N MET A 194 2.84 -6.16 -3.08
CA MET A 194 3.05 -4.78 -2.65
C MET A 194 3.81 -3.99 -3.71
N ARG A 195 3.45 -2.72 -3.88
CA ARG A 195 4.12 -1.85 -4.85
C ARG A 195 5.54 -1.47 -4.45
N THR A 196 5.74 -1.22 -3.16
CA THR A 196 7.02 -0.78 -2.59
C THR A 196 7.30 -1.50 -1.28
N MET A 197 8.54 -1.41 -0.82
CA MET A 197 8.92 -1.84 0.52
C MET A 197 8.14 -1.05 1.58
N LEU A 198 7.61 -1.76 2.56
CA LEU A 198 6.98 -1.19 3.75
C LEU A 198 8.01 -0.46 4.61
N LYS A 199 7.60 0.70 5.10
CA LYS A 199 8.33 1.53 6.05
C LYS A 199 7.38 1.82 7.21
N PRO A 200 7.34 0.95 8.23
CA PRO A 200 6.50 1.15 9.39
C PRO A 200 6.81 2.48 10.06
N ALA A 201 5.77 3.20 10.51
CA ALA A 201 5.98 4.42 11.25
C ALA A 201 6.45 4.14 12.67
N GLU A 202 7.55 4.77 13.09
CA GLU A 202 8.13 4.60 14.43
C GLU A 202 8.06 5.86 15.29
N LYS A 203 7.82 7.01 14.65
CA LYS A 203 7.89 8.34 15.27
C LYS A 203 6.61 9.12 14.99
N THR A 204 6.24 9.96 15.93
CA THR A 204 5.16 10.94 15.78
C THR A 204 5.51 12.01 14.74
N MET A 205 4.50 12.73 14.25
CA MET A 205 4.73 13.86 13.35
C MET A 205 5.68 14.89 13.97
N PHE A 206 5.52 15.16 15.27
CA PHE A 206 6.37 16.10 16.00
C PHE A 206 7.85 15.68 15.99
N GLU A 207 8.15 14.42 16.29
CA GLU A 207 9.52 13.89 16.31
C GLU A 207 10.15 13.91 14.93
N ILE A 208 9.40 13.54 13.89
CA ILE A 208 9.88 13.54 12.50
C ILE A 208 10.25 14.96 12.06
N LEU A 209 9.36 15.94 12.29
CA LEU A 209 9.60 17.34 11.91
C LEU A 209 10.79 17.95 12.66
N THR A 210 10.96 17.57 13.93
CA THR A 210 12.09 18.05 14.76
C THR A 210 13.42 17.48 14.27
N GLN A 211 13.47 16.21 13.87
CA GLN A 211 14.70 15.53 13.48
C GLN A 211 15.15 15.83 12.05
N ARG A 212 14.21 15.97 11.10
CA ARG A 212 14.54 16.14 9.67
C ARG A 212 15.14 17.51 9.33
N GLY A 213 15.04 18.49 10.23
CA GLY A 213 15.44 19.87 9.95
C GLY A 213 14.54 20.53 8.91
N GLY A 214 14.67 21.85 8.72
CA GLY A 214 13.92 22.57 7.69
C GLY A 214 12.44 22.84 8.00
N PHE A 215 11.95 22.55 9.21
CA PHE A 215 10.58 22.86 9.68
C PHE A 215 10.55 23.77 10.91
N SER A 216 11.68 24.41 11.26
CA SER A 216 11.81 25.21 12.48
C SER A 216 10.83 26.39 12.53
N ILE A 217 10.54 27.04 11.40
CA ILE A 217 9.56 28.14 11.34
C ILE A 217 8.15 27.59 11.62
N PHE A 218 7.79 26.48 10.98
CA PHE A 218 6.48 25.84 11.20
C PHE A 218 6.30 25.41 12.66
N LEU A 219 7.30 24.73 13.25
CA LEU A 219 7.25 24.30 14.64
C LEU A 219 7.14 25.48 15.62
N SER A 220 7.87 26.58 15.38
CA SER A 220 7.75 27.81 16.18
C SER A 220 6.34 28.44 16.09
N LEU A 221 5.70 28.37 14.92
CA LEU A 221 4.33 28.85 14.74
C LEU A 221 3.30 27.95 15.42
N MET A 222 3.48 26.62 15.36
CA MET A 222 2.65 25.66 16.11
C MET A 222 2.74 25.88 17.61
N GLU A 223 3.93 26.18 18.12
CA GLU A 223 4.15 26.53 19.52
C GLU A 223 3.46 27.85 19.90
N ALA A 224 3.65 28.92 19.12
CA ALA A 224 3.00 30.20 19.34
C ALA A 224 1.46 30.13 19.30
N ALA A 225 0.92 29.18 18.53
CA ALA A 225 -0.51 28.90 18.45
C ALA A 225 -1.03 27.95 19.55
N GLY A 226 -0.16 27.33 20.35
CA GLY A 226 -0.55 26.31 21.33
C GLY A 226 -1.09 25.03 20.67
N LEU A 227 -0.56 24.66 19.50
CA LEU A 227 -0.98 23.49 18.71
C LEU A 227 0.08 22.38 18.69
N THR A 228 1.19 22.52 19.41
CA THR A 228 2.27 21.51 19.43
C THR A 228 1.78 20.12 19.86
N ASP A 229 0.85 20.06 20.81
CA ASP A 229 0.33 18.77 21.30
C ASP A 229 -0.48 18.02 20.23
N LEU A 230 -1.08 18.72 19.27
CA LEU A 230 -1.77 18.09 18.14
C LEU A 230 -0.82 17.27 17.26
N LEU A 231 0.46 17.65 17.18
CA LEU A 231 1.48 16.90 16.43
C LEU A 231 1.98 15.65 17.17
N LYS A 232 1.71 15.57 18.48
CA LYS A 232 2.09 14.45 19.36
C LYS A 232 0.91 13.52 19.66
N GLN A 233 -0.30 14.05 19.58
CA GLN A 233 -1.52 13.35 19.90
C GLN A 233 -1.68 12.10 19.02
N GLU A 234 -2.12 11.01 19.64
CA GLU A 234 -2.55 9.83 18.90
C GLU A 234 -3.77 10.14 18.02
N GLY A 235 -3.82 9.50 16.86
CA GLY A 235 -4.88 9.68 15.89
C GLY A 235 -4.41 9.36 14.49
N ASP A 236 -5.31 9.54 13.53
CA ASP A 236 -5.04 9.42 12.11
C ASP A 236 -5.15 10.80 11.48
N PHE A 237 -4.01 11.43 11.21
CA PHE A 237 -3.95 12.76 10.62
C PHE A 237 -3.22 12.75 9.27
N THR A 238 -3.56 13.71 8.43
CA THR A 238 -2.77 14.08 7.25
C THR A 238 -2.28 15.50 7.44
N LEU A 239 -0.97 15.68 7.51
CA LEU A 239 -0.31 16.97 7.68
C LEU A 239 0.38 17.40 6.38
N PHE A 240 0.00 18.56 5.86
CA PHE A 240 0.75 19.25 4.82
C PHE A 240 1.78 20.17 5.49
N ALA A 241 3.01 19.72 5.71
CA ALA A 241 4.03 20.46 6.45
C ALA A 241 4.78 21.46 5.55
N PRO A 242 4.65 22.78 5.77
CA PRO A 242 5.42 23.77 5.02
C PRO A 242 6.88 23.77 5.47
N SER A 243 7.80 23.62 4.53
CA SER A 243 9.23 23.77 4.81
C SER A 243 9.58 25.23 5.14
N ASN A 244 10.77 25.48 5.70
CA ASN A 244 11.28 26.83 5.94
C ASN A 244 11.30 27.67 4.66
N LYS A 245 11.54 27.04 3.49
CA LYS A 245 11.47 27.68 2.18
C LYS A 245 10.05 28.11 1.79
N ALA A 246 9.03 27.44 2.30
CA ALA A 246 7.65 27.87 2.11
C ALA A 246 7.37 29.22 2.76
N PHE A 247 8.04 29.52 3.87
CA PHE A 247 7.91 30.79 4.59
C PHE A 247 8.80 31.90 4.02
N SER A 248 9.87 31.59 3.28
CA SER A 248 10.69 32.63 2.64
C SER A 248 9.97 33.38 1.52
N VAL A 249 8.83 32.85 1.06
CA VAL A 249 7.94 33.55 0.11
C VAL A 249 7.12 34.64 0.81
N LEU A 250 6.95 34.54 2.14
CA LEU A 250 6.26 35.55 2.95
C LEU A 250 7.25 36.63 3.39
N SER A 251 6.80 37.88 3.43
CA SER A 251 7.62 38.97 3.97
C SER A 251 7.73 38.85 5.51
N ASP A 252 8.79 39.41 6.10
CA ASP A 252 8.92 39.45 7.58
C ASP A 252 7.72 40.13 8.24
N ARG A 253 7.11 41.11 7.54
CA ARG A 253 5.86 41.75 7.95
C ARG A 253 4.70 40.76 8.01
N ASP A 254 4.58 39.86 7.04
CA ASP A 254 3.52 38.84 7.00
C ASP A 254 3.66 37.85 8.16
N VAL A 255 4.88 37.38 8.41
CA VAL A 255 5.16 36.46 9.52
C VAL A 255 4.90 37.13 10.86
N ALA A 256 5.31 38.39 11.03
CA ALA A 256 5.01 39.16 12.23
C ALA A 256 3.50 39.40 12.43
N LEU A 257 2.77 39.66 11.34
CA LEU A 257 1.32 39.85 11.34
C LEU A 257 0.56 38.57 11.70
N LEU A 258 1.05 37.40 11.27
CA LEU A 258 0.50 36.11 11.69
C LEU A 258 0.74 35.86 13.19
N LYS A 259 1.95 36.16 13.68
CA LYS A 259 2.29 35.98 15.11
C LYS A 259 1.50 36.91 16.03
N SER A 260 1.12 38.10 15.57
CA SER A 260 0.35 39.05 16.39
C SER A 260 -1.13 38.67 16.53
N ASN A 261 -1.65 37.69 15.76
CA ASN A 261 -3.03 37.23 15.84
C ASN A 261 -3.12 35.70 15.99
N PRO A 262 -3.19 35.19 17.24
CA PRO A 262 -3.24 33.75 17.51
C PRO A 262 -4.42 33.02 16.84
N ASN A 263 -5.56 33.68 16.66
CA ASN A 263 -6.74 33.07 16.02
C ASN A 263 -6.52 32.87 14.52
N ALA A 264 -5.95 33.88 13.85
CA ALA A 264 -5.60 33.76 12.44
C ALA A 264 -4.51 32.69 12.24
N LEU A 265 -3.51 32.69 13.12
CA LEU A 265 -2.46 31.68 13.09
C LEU A 265 -3.01 30.26 13.24
N LYS A 266 -3.87 30.03 14.25
CA LYS A 266 -4.56 28.74 14.42
C LYS A 266 -5.34 28.33 13.19
N THR A 267 -6.06 29.26 12.56
CA THR A 267 -6.85 28.99 11.35
C THR A 267 -5.97 28.49 10.21
N ILE A 268 -4.84 29.14 9.95
CA ILE A 268 -3.91 28.72 8.89
C ILE A 268 -3.27 27.38 9.22
N LEU A 269 -2.79 27.20 10.45
CA LEU A 269 -2.12 25.96 10.86
C LEU A 269 -3.08 24.76 10.84
N LEU A 270 -4.31 24.91 11.32
CA LEU A 270 -5.33 23.86 11.28
C LEU A 270 -5.81 23.54 9.87
N TYR A 271 -5.62 24.43 8.89
CA TYR A 271 -5.90 24.14 7.49
C TYR A 271 -4.90 23.17 6.87
N HIS A 272 -3.68 23.10 7.41
CA HIS A 272 -2.66 22.14 6.98
C HIS A 272 -2.87 20.74 7.54
N LEU A 273 -3.81 20.55 8.48
CA LEU A 273 -4.13 19.25 9.05
C LEU A 273 -5.53 18.81 8.65
N SER A 274 -5.68 17.53 8.32
CA SER A 274 -6.97 16.88 8.08
C SER A 274 -7.09 15.59 8.89
N ASN A 275 -8.31 15.19 9.23
CA ASN A 275 -8.56 13.87 9.82
C ASN A 275 -8.47 12.76 8.76
N GLY A 276 -8.02 11.59 9.20
CA GLY A 276 -7.74 10.44 8.34
C GLY A 276 -6.33 10.52 7.74
N VAL A 277 -5.77 9.34 7.42
CA VAL A 277 -4.51 9.22 6.69
C VAL A 277 -4.80 9.12 5.21
N VAL A 278 -4.18 10.00 4.42
CA VAL A 278 -4.27 10.01 2.96
C VAL A 278 -2.87 10.02 2.39
N ILE A 279 -2.50 8.94 1.69
CA ILE A 279 -1.21 8.80 1.03
C ILE A 279 -1.37 8.94 -0.48
N GLY A 280 -0.33 9.44 -1.15
CA GLY A 280 -0.26 9.64 -2.59
C GLY A 280 -0.51 8.35 -3.37
N GLY A 281 0.05 7.23 -2.91
CA GLY A 281 -0.17 5.91 -3.52
C GLY A 281 -1.62 5.41 -3.51
N GLY A 282 -2.45 5.93 -2.60
CA GLY A 282 -3.87 5.59 -2.49
C GLY A 282 -4.79 6.42 -3.39
N LEU A 283 -4.24 7.47 -4.03
CA LEU A 283 -5.01 8.37 -4.88
C LEU A 283 -5.21 7.79 -6.28
N GLU A 284 -6.43 7.87 -6.78
CA GLU A 284 -6.72 7.61 -8.18
C GLU A 284 -6.20 8.75 -9.06
N SER A 285 -5.44 8.39 -10.10
CA SER A 285 -4.87 9.37 -11.03
C SER A 285 -5.96 10.19 -11.72
N GLY A 286 -5.80 11.51 -11.75
CA GLY A 286 -6.76 12.42 -12.38
C GLY A 286 -7.96 12.81 -11.50
N VAL A 287 -8.19 12.12 -10.38
CA VAL A 287 -9.30 12.39 -9.46
C VAL A 287 -8.88 13.38 -8.37
N THR A 288 -9.74 14.37 -8.10
CA THR A 288 -9.53 15.34 -7.01
C THR A 288 -10.20 14.83 -5.75
N ASN A 289 -9.40 14.62 -4.70
CA ASN A 289 -9.85 14.17 -3.39
C ASN A 289 -10.04 15.39 -2.48
N LEU A 290 -11.19 15.46 -1.82
CA LEU A 290 -11.57 16.57 -0.95
C LEU A 290 -11.36 16.16 0.50
N LEU A 291 -10.32 16.68 1.13
CA LEU A 291 -10.01 16.41 2.54
C LEU A 291 -10.59 17.53 3.40
N LYS A 292 -11.38 17.19 4.41
CA LYS A 292 -11.87 18.19 5.36
C LYS A 292 -10.76 18.50 6.36
N SER A 293 -10.21 19.72 6.28
CA SER A 293 -9.21 20.16 7.25
C SER A 293 -9.81 20.33 8.65
N LEU A 294 -8.96 20.39 9.67
CA LEU A 294 -9.35 20.69 11.05
C LEU A 294 -9.87 22.13 11.20
N GLN A 295 -9.46 23.03 10.29
CA GLN A 295 -10.04 24.37 10.19
C GLN A 295 -11.49 24.35 9.67
N GLY A 296 -11.84 23.33 8.86
CA GLY A 296 -13.19 23.07 8.37
C GLY A 296 -13.34 23.17 6.84
N SER A 297 -12.52 24.01 6.18
CA SER A 297 -12.50 24.11 4.72
C SER A 297 -11.86 22.87 4.07
N LYS A 298 -12.14 22.67 2.78
CA LYS A 298 -11.66 21.51 2.03
C LYS A 298 -10.28 21.77 1.44
N VAL A 299 -9.40 20.79 1.55
CA VAL A 299 -8.10 20.73 0.90
C VAL A 299 -8.20 19.79 -0.31
N HIS A 300 -7.75 20.25 -1.47
CA HIS A 300 -7.83 19.52 -2.73
C HIS A 300 -6.54 18.76 -2.98
N MET A 301 -6.56 17.43 -2.81
CA MET A 301 -5.41 16.58 -3.09
C MET A 301 -5.62 15.78 -4.37
N LYS A 302 -4.67 15.81 -5.31
CA LYS A 302 -4.79 15.18 -6.62
C LYS A 302 -3.46 14.56 -7.05
N LEU A 303 -3.50 13.32 -7.53
CA LEU A 303 -2.40 12.71 -8.27
C LEU A 303 -2.56 13.02 -9.76
N ALA A 304 -1.58 13.69 -10.36
CA ALA A 304 -1.56 13.98 -11.79
C ALA A 304 -0.12 13.91 -12.34
N ASN A 305 0.07 13.19 -13.45
CA ASN A 305 1.38 12.98 -14.08
C ASN A 305 2.43 12.48 -13.08
N SER A 306 2.07 11.47 -12.27
CA SER A 306 2.91 10.91 -11.20
C SER A 306 3.33 11.89 -10.11
N THR A 307 2.77 13.10 -10.09
CA THR A 307 3.02 14.13 -9.08
C THR A 307 1.76 14.34 -8.25
N VAL A 308 1.89 14.21 -6.93
CA VAL A 308 0.81 14.59 -6.01
C VAL A 308 0.82 16.09 -5.82
N LYS A 309 -0.35 16.71 -5.93
CA LYS A 309 -0.57 18.15 -5.73
C LYS A 309 -1.60 18.37 -4.65
N VAL A 310 -1.42 19.42 -3.86
CA VAL A 310 -2.37 19.93 -2.87
C VAL A 310 -2.72 21.38 -3.22
N ASN A 311 -4.00 21.68 -3.43
CA ASN A 311 -4.48 22.99 -3.92
C ASN A 311 -3.67 23.49 -5.14
N SER A 312 -3.38 22.59 -6.08
CA SER A 312 -2.53 22.83 -7.26
C SER A 312 -1.03 23.04 -7.00
N VAL A 313 -0.59 23.08 -5.74
CA VAL A 313 0.82 23.12 -5.35
C VAL A 313 1.41 21.70 -5.37
N PRO A 314 2.50 21.42 -6.10
CA PRO A 314 3.14 20.11 -6.06
C PRO A 314 3.77 19.85 -4.69
N LEU A 315 3.64 18.62 -4.20
CA LEU A 315 4.37 18.17 -3.01
C LEU A 315 5.86 18.07 -3.33
N GLN A 316 6.70 18.51 -2.38
CA GLN A 316 8.15 18.34 -2.45
C GLN A 316 8.54 16.90 -2.08
N GLU A 317 7.91 16.37 -1.05
CA GLU A 317 8.04 14.99 -0.58
C GLU A 317 6.66 14.55 -0.08
N ALA A 318 6.30 13.29 -0.29
CA ALA A 318 5.00 12.74 0.09
C ALA A 318 5.19 11.43 0.86
N ASP A 319 4.13 10.99 1.53
CA ASP A 319 4.04 9.66 2.15
C ASP A 319 5.08 9.40 3.25
N ILE A 320 5.45 10.45 3.99
CA ILE A 320 6.27 10.30 5.20
C ILE A 320 5.36 9.82 6.33
N MET A 321 5.43 8.52 6.63
CA MET A 321 4.57 7.91 7.64
C MET A 321 5.00 8.28 9.06
N ALA A 322 4.02 8.69 9.86
CA ALA A 322 4.14 8.96 11.29
C ALA A 322 3.19 8.05 12.08
N THR A 323 3.50 7.75 13.34
CA THR A 323 2.66 6.88 14.19
C THR A 323 1.24 7.43 14.36
N ASN A 324 1.09 8.74 14.27
CA ASN A 324 -0.18 9.46 14.34
C ASN A 324 -0.62 10.08 13.00
N GLY A 325 -0.06 9.67 11.86
CA GLY A 325 -0.54 10.16 10.57
C GLY A 325 0.39 9.97 9.38
N ALA A 326 0.21 10.81 8.36
CA ALA A 326 1.13 10.97 7.24
C ALA A 326 1.48 12.44 7.05
N ILE A 327 2.73 12.71 6.68
CA ILE A 327 3.25 14.05 6.39
C ILE A 327 3.55 14.17 4.91
N HIS A 328 3.09 15.28 4.34
CA HIS A 328 3.34 15.72 2.98
C HIS A 328 4.04 17.07 3.03
N VAL A 329 5.24 17.17 2.47
CA VAL A 329 6.04 18.39 2.50
C VAL A 329 5.60 19.33 1.38
N VAL A 330 5.26 20.57 1.74
CA VAL A 330 4.90 21.62 0.79
C VAL A 330 5.94 22.74 0.77
N ASN A 331 6.12 23.34 -0.40
CA ASN A 331 7.03 24.46 -0.62
C ASN A 331 6.35 25.84 -0.56
N GLN A 332 5.06 25.87 -0.20
CA GLN A 332 4.25 27.07 -0.05
C GLN A 332 3.27 26.88 1.11
N VAL A 333 2.96 27.95 1.84
CA VAL A 333 1.92 27.93 2.87
C VAL A 333 0.55 27.81 2.21
N LEU A 334 -0.28 26.89 2.68
CA LEU A 334 -1.63 26.67 2.19
C LEU A 334 -2.63 27.59 2.90
N TYR A 335 -3.61 28.07 2.14
CA TYR A 335 -4.69 28.93 2.63
C TYR A 335 -6.06 28.35 2.22
N PRO A 336 -7.09 28.48 3.09
CA PRO A 336 -8.48 28.15 2.72
C PRO A 336 -8.92 28.90 1.46
N GLU A 337 -9.77 28.26 0.64
CA GLU A 337 -10.30 28.80 -0.64
C GLU A 337 -10.72 30.29 -0.53
N ASP A 338 -10.40 31.06 -1.58
CA ASP A 338 -10.62 32.51 -1.77
C ASP A 338 -9.72 33.50 -1.01
N ILE A 339 -8.61 33.07 -0.40
CA ILE A 339 -7.61 33.99 0.14
C ILE A 339 -6.39 34.03 -0.77
N PRO A 340 -6.31 34.95 -1.76
CA PRO A 340 -5.09 35.13 -2.53
C PRO A 340 -4.08 35.81 -1.60
N VAL A 341 -3.22 35.05 -0.93
CA VAL A 341 -2.20 35.68 -0.08
C VAL A 341 -1.01 36.11 -0.94
N GLY A 342 -1.26 37.17 -1.71
CA GLY A 342 -0.29 38.22 -2.02
C GLY A 342 -0.48 39.46 -1.14
N ASN A 343 -1.23 39.29 -0.03
CA ASN A 343 -1.49 40.19 1.10
C ASN A 343 -1.81 41.68 0.78
N GLN A 344 -3.06 42.11 1.07
CA GLN A 344 -3.40 43.44 1.63
C GLN A 344 -3.96 43.30 3.08
N ASP A 345 -3.05 43.46 4.04
CA ASP A 345 -2.97 42.97 5.43
C ASP A 345 -3.56 41.57 5.74
N LEU A 346 -3.18 40.57 4.93
CA LEU A 346 -3.31 39.11 5.05
C LEU A 346 -4.72 38.53 5.27
N LEU A 347 -5.73 38.73 4.43
CA LEU A 347 -6.11 39.87 3.60
C LEU A 347 -7.19 40.63 4.41
N ALA A 348 -6.74 41.41 5.39
CA ALA A 348 -7.38 41.86 6.64
C ALA A 348 -7.58 40.74 7.70
N LEU A 349 -6.53 39.92 7.87
CA LEU A 349 -6.31 38.81 8.82
C LEU A 349 -7.45 37.80 8.88
N LEU A 350 -7.61 37.12 7.75
CA LEU A 350 -8.66 36.12 7.51
C LEU A 350 -10.09 36.67 7.75
N ARG A 351 -10.26 38.02 7.66
CA ARG A 351 -11.49 38.84 7.78
C ARG A 351 -12.53 38.33 8.80
N ARG A 352 -12.08 38.25 10.05
CA ARG A 352 -12.83 38.39 11.34
C ARG A 352 -14.10 37.55 11.51
N ARG A 353 -14.00 36.44 12.24
CA ARG A 353 -15.06 35.94 13.13
C ARG A 353 -14.90 36.55 14.52
#